data_AF-B6BDD8-F1
#
_entry.id   AF-B6BDD8-F1
#
_cell.length_a   1.000
_cell.length_b   1.000
_cell.length_c   1.000
_cell.angle_alpha   90.00
_cell.angle_beta   90.00
_cell.angle_gamma   90.00
#
_symmetry.space_group_name_H-M   'P 1'
#
loop_
_entity.id
_entity.type
_entity.pdbx_description
1 polymer ?
#
loop_
_entity_poly.entity_id
_entity_poly.type
_entity_poly.pdbx_seq_one_letter_code
_entity_poly.pdbx_strand_id
1 'polypeptide(L)' 'MGRLIKYLVYLVLLAGIGLVGYAYVGPWFGADFRAPSTEVRKPVVLNAD' A
#
# COMPACT_ATOMS: atom_id res chain seq x y z
N MET A 1 -19.66 -29.51 7.80
CA MET A 1 -18.69 -28.80 6.92
C MET A 1 -19.02 -27.33 6.67
N GLY A 2 -20.27 -26.94 6.34
CA GLY A 2 -20.61 -25.54 6.02
C GLY A 2 -20.33 -24.50 7.13
N ARG A 3 -20.45 -24.87 8.41
CA ARG A 3 -20.12 -23.97 9.54
C ARG A 3 -18.63 -23.63 9.61
N LEU A 4 -17.75 -24.59 9.32
CA LEU A 4 -16.30 -24.37 9.31
C LEU A 4 -15.89 -23.48 8.15
N ILE A 5 -16.43 -23.74 6.96
CA ILE A 5 -16.19 -22.93 5.76
C ILE A 5 -16.62 -21.48 5.99
N LYS A 6 -17.77 -21.25 6.64
CA LYS A 6 -18.24 -19.90 7.00
C LYS A 6 -17.20 -19.15 7.85
N TYR A 7 -16.60 -19.80 8.84
CA TYR A 7 -15.56 -19.17 9.66
C TYR A 7 -14.28 -18.91 8.89
N LEU A 8 -13.87 -19.81 7.99
CA LEU A 8 -12.72 -19.57 7.12
C LEU A 8 -12.92 -18.33 6.23
N VAL A 9 -14.12 -18.15 5.68
CA VAL A 9 -14.45 -16.93 4.90
C VAL A 9 -14.32 -15.68 5.76
N TYR A 10 -14.85 -15.68 6.99
CA TYR A 10 -14.67 -14.53 7.89
C TYR A 10 -13.20 -14.27 8.23
N LEU A 11 -12.41 -15.33 8.41
CA LEU A 11 -10.99 -15.19 8.74
C LEU A 11 -10.20 -14.60 7.56
N VAL A 12 -10.49 -15.02 6.33
CA VAL A 12 -9.89 -14.44 5.12
C VAL A 12 -10.26 -12.96 4.98
N LEU A 13 -11.52 -12.59 5.23
CA LEU A 13 -11.94 -11.20 5.22
C LEU A 13 -11.25 -10.38 6.30
N LEU A 14 -11.15 -10.91 7.51
CA LEU A 14 -10.44 -10.26 8.62
C LEU A 14 -8.95 -10.06 8.30
N ALA A 15 -8.30 -11.07 7.71
CA ALA A 15 -6.92 -10.98 7.26
C ALA A 15 -6.75 -9.92 6.15
N GLY A 16 -7.68 -9.85 5.20
CA GLY A 16 -7.69 -8.82 4.16
C GLY A 16 -7.83 -7.41 4.75
N ILE A 17 -8.75 -7.21 5.69
CA ILE A 17 -8.92 -5.93 6.38
C ILE A 17 -7.65 -5.58 7.18
N GLY A 18 -7.06 -6.55 7.88
CA GLY A 18 -5.80 -6.35 8.62
C GLY A 18 -4.65 -5.94 7.71
N LEU A 19 -4.52 -6.56 6.54
CA LEU A 19 -3.53 -6.20 5.54
C LEU A 19 -3.73 -4.76 5.03
N VAL A 20 -4.98 -4.40 4.70
CA VAL A 20 -5.32 -3.03 4.27
C VAL A 20 -5.00 -2.03 5.38
N GLY A 21 -5.43 -2.29 6.62
CA GLY A 21 -5.12 -1.44 7.77
C GLY A 21 -3.62 -1.23 7.95
N TYR A 22 -2.85 -2.32 7.90
CA TYR A 22 -1.39 -2.27 8.01
C TYR A 22 -0.73 -1.47 6.89
N ALA A 23 -1.26 -1.48 5.66
CA ALA A 23 -0.73 -0.63 4.58
C ALA A 23 -0.85 0.88 4.89
N TYR A 24 -1.85 1.29 5.68
CA TYR A 24 -2.04 2.69 6.09
C TYR A 24 -1.24 3.07 7.34
N VAL A 25 -1.21 2.20 8.36
CA VAL A 25 -0.51 2.49 9.62
C VAL A 25 0.94 2.00 9.64
N GLY A 26 1.34 1.21 8.65
CA GLY A 26 2.68 0.63 8.49
C GLY A 26 3.84 1.62 8.64
N PRO A 27 3.74 2.86 8.13
CA PRO A 27 4.76 3.89 8.34
C PRO A 27 5.05 4.20 9.82
N TRP A 28 4.08 4.05 10.72
CA TRP A 28 4.30 4.22 12.18
C TRP A 28 5.09 3.06 12.81
N PHE A 29 5.13 1.91 12.14
CA PHE A 29 5.86 0.72 12.55
C PHE A 29 7.18 0.53 11.77
N GLY A 30 7.60 1.54 11.00
CA GLY A 30 8.84 1.49 10.21
C GLY A 30 8.72 0.74 8.87
N ALA A 31 7.52 0.36 8.45
CA ALA A 31 7.30 -0.18 7.11
C ALA A 31 7.00 0.96 6.13
N ASP A 32 7.81 1.09 5.08
CA ASP A 32 7.57 2.04 3.99
C ASP A 32 7.22 1.30 2.70
N PHE A 33 5.98 1.49 2.25
CA PHE A 33 5.46 0.88 1.02
C PHE A 33 5.48 1.83 -0.18
N ARG A 34 6.07 3.03 -0.03
CA ARG A 34 6.20 4.00 -1.11
C ARG A 34 7.23 3.52 -2.14
N ALA A 35 6.98 3.84 -3.41
CA ALA A 35 7.99 3.70 -4.44
C ALA A 35 9.16 4.66 -4.15
N PRO A 36 10.43 4.23 -4.32
CA PRO A 36 11.58 5.11 -4.20
C PRO A 36 11.42 6.31 -5.16
N SER A 37 11.34 7.51 -4.62
CA SER A 37 11.27 8.73 -5.42
C SER A 37 12.67 9.18 -5.79
N THR A 38 13.01 9.12 -7.09
CA THR A 38 14.24 9.72 -7.63
C THR A 38 13.93 11.09 -8.21
N GLU A 39 14.78 12.06 -7.92
CA GLU A 39 14.67 13.37 -8.56
C GLU A 39 15.00 13.24 -10.06
N VAL A 40 14.09 13.67 -10.92
CA VAL A 40 14.29 13.73 -12.38
C VAL A 40 14.44 15.19 -12.78
N ARG A 41 15.63 15.58 -13.22
CA ARG A 41 15.91 16.91 -13.77
C ARG A 41 16.08 16.80 -15.28
N LYS A 42 15.30 17.59 -16.03
CA LYS A 42 15.48 17.75 -17.48
C LYS A 42 15.80 19.22 -17.78
N PRO A 43 16.84 19.51 -18.57
CA PRO A 43 17.10 20.86 -19.00
C PRO A 43 15.93 21.37 -19.86
N VAL A 44 15.50 22.60 -19.59
CA VAL A 44 14.51 23.30 -20.41
C VAL A 44 15.25 24.39 -21.19
N VAL A 45 15.05 24.41 -22.51
CA VAL A 45 15.51 25.52 -23.34
C VAL A 45 14.49 26.65 -23.18
N LEU A 46 14.93 27.77 -22.61
CA LEU A 46 14.10 28.96 -22.45
C LEU A 46 14.29 29.84 -23.69
N ASN A 47 13.29 29.90 -24.57
CA ASN A 47 13.27 30.87 -25.68
C ASN A 47 12.77 32.20 -25.12
N ALA A 48 13.69 33.13 -24.88
CA ALA A 48 13.38 34.50 -24.52
C ALA A 48 13.62 35.37 -25.77
N ASP A 49 12.59 35.52 -26.59
CA ASP A 49 12.51 36.57 -27.62
C ASP A 49 12.03 37.88 -27.00
#